data_AF-A0A7R9IK43-F1
#
_entry.id   AF-A0A7R9IK43-F1
#
_cell.length_a   1.000
_cell.length_b   1.000
_cell.length_c   1.000
_cell.angle_alpha   90.00
_cell.angle_beta   90.00
_cell.angle_gamma   90.00
#
_symmetry.space_group_name_H-M   'P 1'
#
loop_
_entity.id
_entity.type
_entity.pdbx_description
1 polymer ?
#
loop_
_entity_poly.entity_id
_entity_poly.type
_entity_poly.pdbx_seq_one_letter_code
_entity_poly.pdbx_strand_id
1 'polypeptide(L)'
;MRLRRRRVSEARYRPHGHTNSAGEELVFRDQWGGISMLNAANLTTKSLMTNQTFKRLNPARFAMSPDHRFILLAHNIQKMFRYSYLGQYTVYDIATMDTFPLTPTPDEDGHPFLLYADWAPRGHSLVMVYNYDIYFRPSPRSGQSYRVTDTAIPGVVSNGVPDWLYEEEVLGSNQALWMSDDGHMMLYATFNDTLIEEQRFPWFGVPDELKRYPEIRSLRYPKPGTPNPLVSLWVADLADPKNIRTRDLKPPALFKYTKLAQFCQFARCLSTKTSRAL
;
A
#
# COMPACT_ATOMS: atom_id res chain seq x y z
N MET A 1 11.37 -40.41 4.06
CA MET A 1 10.16 -39.58 4.28
C MET A 1 9.88 -38.78 3.00
N ARG A 2 8.96 -39.24 2.15
CA ARG A 2 8.78 -38.72 0.78
C ARG A 2 7.79 -37.56 0.80
N LEU A 3 8.26 -36.33 0.60
CA LEU A 3 7.39 -35.15 0.50
C LEU A 3 6.44 -35.29 -0.69
N ARG A 4 5.14 -35.40 -0.41
CA ARG A 4 4.07 -35.38 -1.43
C ARG A 4 3.70 -33.92 -1.73
N ARG A 5 3.50 -33.61 -3.02
CA ARG A 5 3.13 -32.31 -3.61
C ARG A 5 1.98 -31.57 -2.88
N ARG A 6 1.09 -32.30 -2.19
CA ARG A 6 -0.04 -31.77 -1.40
C ARG A 6 0.34 -31.02 -0.11
N ARG A 7 1.55 -31.19 0.45
CA ARG A 7 1.93 -30.46 1.69
C ARG A 7 2.53 -29.07 1.45
N VAL A 8 2.85 -28.73 0.20
CA VAL A 8 3.42 -27.40 -0.13
C VAL A 8 2.33 -26.33 -0.27
N SER A 9 1.06 -26.73 -0.42
CA SER A 9 -0.08 -25.82 -0.61
C SER A 9 -0.77 -25.37 0.69
N GLU A 10 -0.39 -25.90 1.84
CA GLU A 10 -0.90 -25.41 3.11
C GLU A 10 -0.08 -24.20 3.53
N ALA A 11 -0.72 -23.03 3.53
CA ALA A 11 -0.22 -21.74 4.00
C ALA A 11 0.10 -21.72 5.51
N ARG A 12 0.70 -22.79 6.04
CA ARG A 12 0.85 -23.05 7.47
C ARG A 12 2.01 -22.28 8.11
N TYR A 13 2.90 -21.67 7.31
CA TYR A 13 3.95 -20.79 7.81
C TYR A 13 4.27 -19.71 6.77
N ARG A 14 3.46 -18.66 6.72
CA ARG A 14 3.97 -17.34 6.34
C ARG A 14 4.12 -16.55 7.64
N PRO A 15 5.33 -16.15 8.05
CA PRO A 15 5.47 -15.24 9.17
C PRO A 15 4.82 -13.91 8.76
N HIS A 16 3.60 -13.68 9.26
CA HIS A 16 2.99 -12.36 9.28
C HIS A 16 3.56 -11.65 10.51
N GLY A 17 4.85 -11.36 10.45
CA GLY A 17 5.57 -10.62 11.47
C GLY A 17 5.87 -9.24 10.94
N HIS A 18 5.29 -8.21 11.54
CA HIS A 18 5.72 -6.83 11.33
C HIS A 18 6.52 -6.40 12.56
N THR A 19 7.77 -5.99 12.34
CA THR A 19 8.63 -5.39 13.37
C THR A 19 8.44 -3.88 13.33
N ASN A 20 8.35 -3.24 14.49
CA ASN A 20 8.40 -1.78 14.56
C ASN A 20 9.79 -1.25 14.14
N SER A 21 9.89 0.05 13.87
CA SER A 21 11.14 0.72 13.45
C SER A 21 12.28 0.61 14.47
N ALA A 22 11.97 0.35 15.75
CA ALA A 22 12.95 0.13 16.81
C ALA A 22 13.43 -1.34 16.92
N GLY A 23 12.74 -2.30 16.29
CA GLY A 23 13.08 -3.73 16.33
C GLY A 23 12.85 -4.41 17.70
N GLU A 24 12.28 -3.71 18.67
CA GLU A 24 12.06 -4.22 20.04
C GLU A 24 10.70 -4.92 20.19
N GLU A 25 9.76 -4.69 19.28
CA GLU A 25 8.44 -5.31 19.36
C GLU A 25 8.06 -5.97 18.03
N LEU A 26 7.50 -7.17 18.17
CA LEU A 26 7.07 -8.01 17.07
C LEU A 26 5.57 -8.25 17.18
N VAL A 27 4.83 -7.81 16.16
CA VAL A 27 3.40 -8.11 16.05
C VAL A 27 3.25 -9.33 15.16
N PHE A 28 2.57 -10.36 15.67
CA PHE A 28 2.48 -11.65 15.01
C PHE A 28 1.14 -12.34 15.25
N ARG A 29 0.85 -13.34 14.43
CA ARG A 29 -0.28 -14.24 14.64
C ARG A 29 0.08 -15.30 15.68
N ASP A 30 -0.65 -15.33 16.78
CA ASP A 30 -0.39 -16.28 17.87
C ASP A 30 -0.89 -17.70 17.55
N GLN A 31 -0.49 -18.65 18.40
CA GLN A 31 -0.86 -20.07 18.30
C GLN A 31 -2.38 -20.32 18.46
N TRP A 32 -3.11 -19.40 19.08
CA TRP A 32 -4.56 -19.48 19.26
C TRP A 32 -5.33 -18.88 18.07
N GLY A 33 -4.61 -18.27 17.12
CA GLY A 33 -5.12 -17.69 15.90
C GLY A 33 -5.56 -16.23 16.03
N GLY A 34 -5.21 -15.54 17.11
CA GLY A 34 -5.37 -14.10 17.29
C GLY A 34 -4.14 -13.31 16.84
N ILE A 35 -4.14 -12.00 17.12
CA ILE A 35 -2.98 -11.12 16.93
C ILE A 35 -2.43 -10.78 18.31
N SER A 36 -1.13 -10.99 18.48
CA SER A 36 -0.41 -10.70 19.72
C SER A 36 0.88 -9.92 19.42
N MET A 37 1.36 -9.18 20.41
CA MET A 37 2.60 -8.43 20.35
C MET A 37 3.58 -8.98 21.37
N LEU A 38 4.79 -9.32 20.91
CA LEU A 38 5.91 -9.76 21.73
C LEU A 38 6.86 -8.58 21.91
N ASN A 39 7.19 -8.25 23.16
CA ASN A 39 8.32 -7.37 23.45
C ASN A 39 9.59 -8.23 23.56
N ALA A 40 10.56 -7.96 22.69
CA ALA A 40 11.79 -8.74 22.56
C ALA A 40 12.75 -8.55 23.75
N ALA A 41 12.67 -7.41 24.45
CA ALA A 41 13.57 -7.12 25.58
C ALA A 41 13.22 -7.92 26.83
N ASN A 42 11.92 -8.10 27.11
CA ASN A 42 11.45 -8.80 28.31
C ASN A 42 10.71 -10.12 28.02
N LEU A 43 10.55 -10.48 26.74
CA LEU A 43 9.84 -11.67 26.26
C LEU A 43 8.37 -11.74 26.71
N THR A 44 7.78 -10.61 27.09
CA THR A 44 6.36 -10.54 27.45
C THR A 44 5.49 -10.46 26.20
N THR A 45 4.37 -11.17 26.22
CA THR A 45 3.41 -11.18 25.12
C THR A 45 2.10 -10.55 25.57
N LYS A 46 1.59 -9.60 24.78
CA LYS A 46 0.30 -8.96 24.98
C LYS A 46 -0.64 -9.37 23.85
N SER A 47 -1.83 -9.87 24.18
CA SER A 47 -2.87 -10.12 23.19
C SER A 47 -3.49 -8.78 22.75
N LEU A 48 -3.56 -8.56 21.43
CA LEU A 48 -4.13 -7.34 20.84
C LEU A 48 -5.51 -7.59 20.23
N MET A 49 -5.70 -8.75 19.60
CA MET A 49 -6.97 -9.13 18.98
C MET A 49 -7.25 -10.62 19.22
N THR A 50 -8.48 -10.91 19.63
CA THR A 50 -8.93 -12.30 19.85
C THR A 50 -9.08 -13.07 18.55
N ASN A 51 -8.98 -14.40 18.63
CA ASN A 51 -9.16 -15.27 17.48
C ASN A 51 -10.58 -15.22 16.88
N GLN A 52 -11.60 -14.91 17.69
CA GLN A 52 -12.98 -14.77 17.24
C GLN A 52 -13.10 -13.56 16.30
N THR A 53 -12.58 -12.40 16.72
CA THR A 53 -12.58 -11.18 15.90
C THR A 53 -11.75 -11.36 14.65
N PHE A 54 -10.55 -11.98 14.77
CA PHE A 54 -9.69 -12.26 13.62
C PHE A 54 -10.39 -13.16 12.59
N LYS A 55 -11.03 -14.26 13.03
CA LYS A 55 -11.77 -15.16 12.13
C LYS A 55 -12.99 -14.49 11.50
N ARG A 56 -13.71 -13.64 12.25
CA ARG A 56 -14.88 -12.91 11.75
C ARG A 56 -14.51 -11.94 10.63
N LEU A 57 -13.43 -11.18 10.82
CA LEU A 57 -12.95 -10.20 9.82
C LEU A 57 -12.14 -10.86 8.69
N ASN A 58 -11.61 -12.06 8.93
CA ASN A 58 -10.80 -12.84 8.00
C ASN A 58 -9.76 -12.01 7.22
N PRO A 59 -8.89 -11.23 7.92
CA PRO A 59 -7.93 -10.38 7.25
C PRO A 59 -6.84 -11.21 6.59
N ALA A 60 -6.49 -10.85 5.36
CA ALA A 60 -5.37 -11.44 4.63
C ALA A 60 -4.02 -10.82 5.03
N ARG A 61 -4.03 -9.55 5.47
CA ARG A 61 -2.87 -8.82 5.99
C ARG A 61 -3.29 -7.91 7.15
N PHE A 62 -2.34 -7.58 8.02
CA PHE A 62 -2.55 -6.62 9.10
C PHE A 62 -1.29 -5.79 9.34
N ALA A 63 -1.45 -4.55 9.80
CA ALA A 63 -0.37 -3.67 10.20
C ALA A 63 -0.77 -2.88 11.45
N MET A 64 0.13 -2.74 12.42
CA MET A 64 -0.13 -2.03 13.67
C MET A 64 0.26 -0.56 13.54
N SER A 65 -0.51 0.35 14.13
CA SER A 65 -0.15 1.77 14.17
C SER A 65 1.11 1.99 15.02
N PRO A 66 1.95 2.99 14.70
CA PRO A 66 3.16 3.29 15.47
C PRO A 66 2.90 3.62 16.95
N ASP A 67 1.70 4.12 17.28
CA ASP A 67 1.30 4.41 18.66
C ASP A 67 0.64 3.23 19.39
N HIS A 68 0.58 2.06 18.76
CA HIS A 68 0.05 0.81 19.32
C HIS A 68 -1.43 0.83 19.73
N ARG A 69 -2.21 1.78 19.21
CA ARG A 69 -3.64 1.90 19.52
C ARG A 69 -4.55 1.24 18.49
N PHE A 70 -4.09 1.09 17.26
CA PHE A 70 -4.90 0.61 16.16
C PHE A 70 -4.22 -0.51 15.36
N ILE A 71 -5.04 -1.34 14.72
CA ILE A 71 -4.60 -2.34 13.74
C ILE A 71 -5.34 -2.08 12.44
N LEU A 72 -4.61 -1.89 11.35
CA LEU A 72 -5.13 -1.84 10.00
C LEU A 72 -5.23 -3.27 9.46
N LEU A 73 -6.40 -3.65 8.97
CA LEU A 73 -6.71 -4.99 8.48
C LEU A 73 -7.10 -4.91 7.01
N ALA A 74 -6.39 -5.63 6.15
CA ALA A 74 -6.74 -5.75 4.74
C ALA A 74 -7.45 -7.08 4.49
N HIS A 75 -8.64 -7.02 3.91
CA HIS A 75 -9.45 -8.19 3.54
C HIS A 75 -10.01 -8.02 2.12
N ASN A 76 -10.66 -9.07 1.62
CA ASN A 76 -11.20 -9.14 0.26
C ASN A 76 -10.17 -8.79 -0.83
N ILE A 77 -8.92 -9.24 -0.67
CA ILE A 77 -7.81 -8.89 -1.56
C ILE A 77 -8.06 -9.43 -2.98
N GLN A 78 -8.08 -8.53 -3.96
CA GLN A 78 -8.11 -8.84 -5.39
C GLN A 78 -6.75 -8.51 -5.99
N LYS A 79 -6.01 -9.53 -6.41
CA LYS A 79 -4.67 -9.36 -6.99
C LYS A 79 -4.76 -8.64 -8.34
N MET A 80 -3.88 -7.65 -8.57
CA MET A 80 -3.77 -6.94 -9.85
C MET A 80 -2.53 -7.41 -10.63
N PHE A 81 -1.34 -6.94 -10.25
CA PHE A 81 -0.06 -7.37 -10.83
C PHE A 81 0.76 -8.19 -9.81
N ARG A 82 2.11 -8.22 -9.88
CA ARG A 82 2.92 -9.08 -8.99
C ARG A 82 2.76 -8.74 -7.52
N TYR A 83 2.81 -7.45 -7.19
CA TYR A 83 2.79 -6.90 -5.83
C TYR A 83 1.48 -6.19 -5.52
N SER A 84 0.87 -5.54 -6.51
CA SER A 84 -0.33 -4.73 -6.33
C SER A 84 -1.60 -5.55 -6.21
N TYR A 85 -2.53 -4.98 -5.45
CA TYR A 85 -3.82 -5.56 -5.18
C TYR A 85 -4.79 -4.45 -4.80
N LEU A 86 -6.07 -4.71 -5.06
CA LEU A 86 -7.16 -3.98 -4.46
C LEU A 86 -7.55 -4.68 -3.17
N GLY A 87 -7.87 -3.92 -2.13
CA GLY A 87 -8.30 -4.47 -0.86
C GLY A 87 -9.30 -3.56 -0.17
N GLN A 88 -10.19 -4.15 0.61
CA GLN A 88 -10.99 -3.40 1.57
C GLN A 88 -10.24 -3.37 2.90
N TYR A 89 -10.23 -2.20 3.54
CA TYR A 89 -9.45 -1.98 4.74
C TYR A 89 -10.35 -1.64 5.91
N THR A 90 -10.13 -2.29 7.05
CA THR A 90 -10.85 -2.02 8.30
C THR A 90 -9.82 -1.68 9.37
N VAL A 91 -10.07 -0.64 10.14
CA VAL A 91 -9.25 -0.30 11.30
C VAL A 91 -9.93 -0.86 12.54
N TYR A 92 -9.13 -1.51 13.39
CA TYR A 92 -9.52 -2.06 14.67
C TYR A 92 -8.90 -1.21 15.79
N ASP A 93 -9.72 -0.73 16.72
CA ASP A 93 -9.27 -0.04 17.92
C ASP A 93 -9.00 -1.06 19.03
N ILE A 94 -7.77 -1.12 19.52
CA ILE A 94 -7.35 -2.11 20.52
C ILE A 94 -7.98 -1.81 21.88
N ALA A 95 -8.21 -0.54 22.22
CA ALA A 95 -8.71 -0.14 23.53
C ALA A 95 -10.20 -0.38 23.66
N THR A 96 -10.99 -0.02 22.64
CA THR A 96 -12.45 -0.19 22.67
C THR A 96 -12.94 -1.50 22.06
N MET A 97 -12.07 -2.21 21.33
CA MET A 97 -12.40 -3.40 20.53
C MET A 97 -13.37 -3.12 19.37
N ASP A 98 -13.55 -1.85 18.99
CA ASP A 98 -14.39 -1.45 17.87
C ASP A 98 -13.67 -1.63 16.54
N THR A 99 -14.46 -1.72 15.47
CA THR A 99 -13.97 -1.76 14.09
C THR A 99 -14.70 -0.73 13.26
N PHE A 100 -13.98 -0.07 12.35
CA PHE A 100 -14.58 0.86 11.40
C PHE A 100 -13.92 0.74 10.02
N PRO A 101 -14.70 0.83 8.93
CA PRO A 101 -14.16 0.76 7.58
C PRO A 101 -13.28 1.98 7.29
N LEU A 102 -12.16 1.76 6.58
CA LEU A 102 -11.34 2.84 6.06
C LEU A 102 -11.90 3.28 4.71
N THR A 103 -12.33 4.53 4.64
CA THR A 103 -12.88 5.17 3.45
C THR A 103 -12.13 6.48 3.16
N PRO A 104 -12.01 6.87 1.87
CA PRO A 104 -11.45 8.16 1.48
C PRO A 104 -12.37 9.32 1.89
N THR A 105 -13.68 9.07 1.96
CA THR A 105 -14.75 9.98 2.35
C THR A 105 -15.47 9.39 3.58
N PRO A 106 -15.14 9.83 4.81
CA PRO A 106 -15.70 9.25 6.03
C PRO A 106 -17.22 9.40 6.18
N ASP A 107 -17.81 10.42 5.55
CA ASP A 107 -19.24 10.71 5.60
C ASP A 107 -20.08 9.87 4.62
N GLU A 108 -19.44 9.17 3.68
CA GLU A 108 -20.13 8.35 2.70
C GLU A 108 -20.24 6.90 3.19
N ASP A 109 -21.46 6.37 3.15
CA ASP A 109 -21.73 4.97 3.43
C ASP A 109 -21.08 4.10 2.33
N GLY A 110 -20.00 3.41 2.70
CA GLY A 110 -19.31 2.55 1.78
C GLY A 110 -18.11 1.83 2.38
N HIS A 111 -17.62 0.85 1.62
CA HIS A 111 -16.36 0.19 1.92
C HIS A 111 -15.62 -0.04 0.60
N PRO A 112 -15.03 1.01 0.00
CA PRO A 112 -14.45 0.89 -1.32
C PRO A 112 -13.18 0.04 -1.30
N PHE A 113 -12.85 -0.51 -2.45
CA PHE A 113 -11.55 -1.12 -2.68
C PHE A 113 -10.50 -0.02 -2.83
N LEU A 114 -9.45 -0.09 -2.02
CA LEU A 114 -8.30 0.81 -2.07
C LEU A 114 -7.12 0.10 -2.75
N LEU A 115 -6.32 0.86 -3.48
CA LEU A 115 -5.09 0.38 -4.14
C LEU A 115 -3.95 0.20 -3.14
N TYR A 116 -3.96 1.00 -2.08
CA TYR A 116 -2.96 1.01 -1.03
C TYR A 116 -3.53 1.68 0.22
N ALA A 117 -3.16 1.19 1.40
CA ALA A 117 -3.34 1.90 2.65
C ALA A 117 -2.26 1.46 3.65
N ASP A 118 -1.67 2.42 4.36
CA ASP A 118 -0.70 2.16 5.40
C ASP A 118 -0.67 3.29 6.45
N TRP A 119 -0.06 3.01 7.59
CA TRP A 119 0.16 3.98 8.67
C TRP A 119 1.25 4.97 8.29
N ALA A 120 1.11 6.21 8.74
CA ALA A 120 2.24 7.12 8.80
C ALA A 120 3.27 6.61 9.82
N PRO A 121 4.57 6.97 9.71
CA PRO A 121 5.61 6.48 10.62
C PRO A 121 5.45 6.90 12.08
N ARG A 122 4.67 7.96 12.35
CA ARG A 122 4.44 8.49 13.69
C ARG A 122 2.96 8.62 14.00
N GLY A 123 2.58 8.22 15.21
CA GLY A 123 1.21 8.31 15.69
C GLY A 123 0.30 7.24 15.07
N HIS A 124 -0.78 7.69 14.42
CA HIS A 124 -1.85 6.84 13.89
C HIS A 124 -2.56 7.51 12.70
N SER A 125 -1.90 8.44 12.01
CA SER A 125 -2.43 8.94 10.74
C SER A 125 -2.27 7.88 9.66
N LEU A 126 -3.11 7.97 8.63
CA LEU A 126 -3.18 6.99 7.54
C LEU A 126 -2.99 7.69 6.21
N VAL A 127 -2.29 7.01 5.31
CA VAL A 127 -2.27 7.34 3.88
C VAL A 127 -2.99 6.22 3.14
N MET A 128 -3.81 6.59 2.18
CA MET A 128 -4.51 5.63 1.32
C MET A 128 -4.55 6.12 -0.11
N VAL A 129 -4.63 5.18 -1.05
CA VAL A 129 -4.75 5.47 -2.48
C VAL A 129 -6.06 4.90 -3.00
N TYR A 130 -6.92 5.80 -3.48
CA TYR A 130 -8.23 5.48 -4.01
C TYR A 130 -8.41 6.13 -5.38
N ASN A 131 -8.87 5.36 -6.37
CA ASN A 131 -8.96 5.82 -7.77
C ASN A 131 -7.68 6.52 -8.26
N TYR A 132 -6.53 5.98 -7.85
CA TYR A 132 -5.19 6.46 -8.18
C TYR A 132 -4.84 7.86 -7.65
N ASP A 133 -5.66 8.43 -6.76
CA ASP A 133 -5.33 9.61 -5.98
C ASP A 133 -5.01 9.28 -4.53
N ILE A 134 -4.14 10.09 -3.94
CA ILE A 134 -3.68 9.92 -2.58
C ILE A 134 -4.58 10.71 -1.63
N TYR A 135 -4.96 10.07 -0.53
CA TYR A 135 -5.73 10.65 0.56
C TYR A 135 -4.96 10.48 1.86
N PHE A 136 -5.02 11.52 2.70
CA PHE A 136 -4.42 11.55 4.02
C PHE A 136 -5.51 11.69 5.08
N ARG A 137 -5.45 10.88 6.14
CA ARG A 137 -6.38 10.93 7.27
C ARG A 137 -5.60 11.10 8.57
N PRO A 138 -5.74 12.24 9.29
CA PRO A 138 -4.93 12.49 10.50
C PRO A 138 -5.19 11.50 11.64
N SER A 139 -6.41 10.96 11.72
CA SER A 139 -6.77 9.94 12.68
C SER A 139 -7.85 9.02 12.11
N PRO A 140 -7.85 7.71 12.41
CA PRO A 140 -8.84 6.79 11.87
C PRO A 140 -10.27 7.10 12.36
N ARG A 141 -10.41 7.75 13.53
CA ARG A 141 -11.69 8.25 14.06
C ARG A 141 -12.06 9.66 13.59
N SER A 142 -11.16 10.34 12.88
CA SER A 142 -11.45 11.67 12.32
C SER A 142 -12.59 11.56 11.31
N GLY A 143 -13.60 12.42 11.40
CA GLY A 143 -14.64 12.55 10.37
C GLY A 143 -14.13 13.17 9.06
N GLN A 144 -12.89 13.66 9.03
CA GLN A 144 -12.30 14.28 7.85
C GLN A 144 -11.10 13.49 7.33
N SER A 145 -11.12 13.25 6.03
CA SER A 145 -9.98 12.85 5.20
C SER A 145 -9.67 13.98 4.21
N TYR A 146 -8.40 14.09 3.79
CA TYR A 146 -7.92 15.14 2.90
C TYR A 146 -7.36 14.52 1.64
N ARG A 147 -7.88 14.93 0.48
CA ARG A 147 -7.36 14.52 -0.82
C ARG A 147 -6.08 15.31 -1.11
N VAL A 148 -4.96 14.61 -1.29
CA VAL A 148 -3.63 15.20 -1.54
C VAL A 148 -3.42 15.47 -3.03
N THR A 149 -3.97 14.61 -3.88
CA THR A 149 -3.85 14.73 -5.35
C THR A 149 -5.21 14.66 -6.02
N ASP A 150 -5.37 15.39 -7.11
CA ASP A 150 -6.61 15.46 -7.91
C ASP A 150 -6.38 15.29 -9.42
N THR A 151 -5.16 14.87 -9.79
CA THR A 151 -4.70 14.78 -11.18
C THR A 151 -4.83 13.38 -11.78
N ALA A 152 -5.28 12.39 -10.99
CA ALA A 152 -5.34 11.02 -11.44
C ALA A 152 -6.35 10.82 -12.58
N ILE A 153 -5.98 9.95 -13.51
CA ILE A 153 -6.83 9.46 -14.58
C ILE A 153 -6.71 7.93 -14.55
N PRO A 154 -7.73 7.21 -14.07
CA PRO A 154 -7.64 5.76 -13.91
C PRO A 154 -7.15 5.04 -15.16
N GLY A 155 -6.09 4.24 -15.01
CA GLY A 155 -5.45 3.51 -16.12
C GLY A 155 -4.53 4.35 -17.03
N VAL A 156 -4.29 5.62 -16.69
CA VAL A 156 -3.44 6.53 -17.49
C VAL A 156 -2.48 7.35 -16.61
N VAL A 157 -2.98 7.97 -15.54
CA VAL A 157 -2.18 8.77 -14.60
C VAL A 157 -2.42 8.26 -13.20
N SER A 158 -1.35 7.84 -12.53
CA SER A 158 -1.40 7.35 -11.14
C SER A 158 -0.52 8.14 -10.19
N ASN A 159 -1.02 8.37 -8.98
CA ASN A 159 -0.31 9.04 -7.90
C ASN A 159 -0.06 8.07 -6.74
N GLY A 160 1.19 7.95 -6.29
CA GLY A 160 1.56 7.18 -5.09
C GLY A 160 1.55 5.65 -5.25
N VAL A 161 1.06 5.13 -6.37
CA VAL A 161 1.17 3.72 -6.78
C VAL A 161 1.77 3.63 -8.18
N PRO A 162 2.65 2.65 -8.43
CA PRO A 162 3.31 2.50 -9.72
C PRO A 162 2.35 2.03 -10.82
N ASP A 163 2.72 2.34 -12.06
CA ASP A 163 2.20 1.66 -13.24
C ASP A 163 2.78 0.23 -13.33
N TRP A 164 2.37 -0.52 -14.37
CA TRP A 164 2.85 -1.88 -14.56
C TRP A 164 4.37 -1.96 -14.73
N LEU A 165 4.97 -1.06 -15.52
CA LEU A 165 6.41 -1.11 -15.78
C LEU A 165 7.20 -0.84 -14.49
N TYR A 166 6.83 0.20 -13.74
CA TYR A 166 7.56 0.53 -12.52
C TYR A 166 7.32 -0.48 -11.41
N GLU A 167 6.15 -1.10 -11.33
CA GLU A 167 5.90 -2.17 -10.37
C GLU A 167 6.81 -3.38 -10.62
N GLU A 168 6.86 -3.87 -11.86
CA GLU A 168 7.50 -5.15 -12.19
C GLU A 168 9.02 -5.02 -12.36
N GLU A 169 9.48 -3.99 -13.06
CA GLU A 169 10.86 -3.92 -13.57
C GLU A 169 11.76 -2.92 -12.83
N VAL A 170 11.17 -1.89 -12.22
CA VAL A 170 11.93 -0.78 -11.61
C VAL A 170 11.93 -0.82 -10.08
N LEU A 171 10.75 -0.76 -9.47
CA LEU A 171 10.55 -0.64 -8.02
C LEU A 171 10.45 -1.98 -7.33
N GLY A 172 9.81 -2.97 -7.97
CA GLY A 172 9.54 -4.26 -7.34
C GLY A 172 8.61 -4.15 -6.13
N SER A 173 7.66 -3.21 -6.16
CA SER A 173 6.74 -2.91 -5.04
C SER A 173 5.44 -2.33 -5.56
N ASN A 174 4.36 -2.42 -4.78
CA ASN A 174 3.07 -1.80 -5.06
C ASN A 174 2.92 -0.37 -4.51
N GLN A 175 3.96 0.16 -3.87
CA GLN A 175 3.97 1.52 -3.33
C GLN A 175 4.99 2.40 -4.04
N ALA A 176 4.61 3.64 -4.29
CA ALA A 176 5.46 4.70 -4.82
C ALA A 176 5.24 6.02 -4.06
N LEU A 177 5.00 5.89 -2.76
CA LEU A 177 4.91 6.97 -1.79
C LEU A 177 5.75 6.63 -0.56
N TRP A 178 6.30 7.65 0.08
CA TRP A 178 7.22 7.55 1.22
C TRP A 178 6.98 8.74 2.15
N MET A 179 6.68 8.46 3.40
CA MET A 179 6.47 9.46 4.44
C MET A 179 7.80 9.78 5.13
N SER A 180 7.96 11.03 5.58
CA SER A 180 9.05 11.39 6.51
C SER A 180 8.83 10.76 7.88
N ASP A 181 9.90 10.58 8.65
CA ASP A 181 9.85 9.93 9.97
C ASP A 181 8.99 10.69 11.00
N ASP A 182 8.88 12.00 10.84
CA ASP A 182 7.98 12.85 11.64
C ASP A 182 6.51 12.77 11.19
N GLY A 183 6.24 12.26 9.98
CA GLY A 183 4.92 12.16 9.38
C GLY A 183 4.37 13.46 8.80
N HIS A 184 5.18 14.53 8.73
CA HIS A 184 4.75 15.84 8.25
C HIS A 184 4.97 16.05 6.74
N MET A 185 5.79 15.24 6.09
CA MET A 185 6.06 15.33 4.68
C MET A 185 5.82 13.97 4.01
N MET A 186 5.36 14.00 2.76
CA MET A 186 5.21 12.82 1.94
C MET A 186 5.83 13.05 0.57
N LEU A 187 6.80 12.23 0.22
CA LEU A 187 7.30 12.09 -1.15
C LEU A 187 6.42 11.09 -1.89
N TYR A 188 5.94 11.42 -3.07
CA TYR A 188 5.22 10.48 -3.93
C TYR A 188 5.61 10.66 -5.39
N ALA A 189 5.43 9.58 -6.15
CA ALA A 189 5.63 9.57 -7.59
C ALA A 189 4.29 9.67 -8.32
N THR A 190 4.29 10.43 -9.42
CA THR A 190 3.22 10.41 -10.41
C THR A 190 3.73 9.73 -11.67
N PHE A 191 3.01 8.72 -12.14
CA PHE A 191 3.29 8.01 -13.39
C PHE A 191 2.25 8.43 -14.42
N ASN A 192 2.70 8.83 -15.60
CA ASN A 192 1.86 9.28 -16.69
C ASN A 192 2.13 8.46 -17.95
N ASP A 193 1.15 7.62 -18.30
CA ASP A 193 1.19 6.66 -19.39
C ASP A 193 0.43 7.14 -20.63
N THR A 194 0.12 8.44 -20.73
CA THR A 194 -0.63 9.02 -21.87
C THR A 194 -0.03 8.70 -23.23
N LEU A 195 1.31 8.62 -23.33
CA LEU A 195 2.05 8.36 -24.56
C LEU A 195 2.34 6.86 -24.79
N ILE A 196 1.89 5.99 -23.89
CA ILE A 196 2.11 4.55 -23.97
C ILE A 196 0.93 3.89 -24.68
N GLU A 197 1.23 2.97 -25.57
CA GLU A 197 0.24 2.17 -26.27
C GLU A 197 -0.41 1.11 -25.36
N GLU A 198 -1.67 0.81 -25.62
CA GLU A 198 -2.40 -0.24 -24.93
C GLU A 198 -2.23 -1.59 -25.63
N GLN A 199 -1.66 -2.56 -24.90
CA GLN A 199 -1.73 -3.95 -25.27
C GLN A 199 -3.09 -4.51 -24.87
N ARG A 200 -3.85 -4.97 -25.87
CA ARG A 200 -5.15 -5.65 -25.67
C ARG A 200 -4.97 -7.16 -25.69
N PHE A 201 -5.70 -7.87 -24.83
CA PHE A 201 -5.66 -9.32 -24.76
C PHE A 201 -7.01 -9.90 -24.31
N PRO A 202 -7.38 -11.12 -24.79
CA PRO A 202 -8.59 -11.78 -24.35
C PRO A 202 -8.45 -12.28 -22.91
N TRP A 203 -9.51 -12.10 -22.13
CA TRP A 203 -9.66 -12.56 -20.76
C TRP A 203 -10.86 -13.51 -20.68
N PHE A 204 -10.59 -14.77 -20.35
CA PHE A 204 -11.60 -15.84 -20.35
C PHE A 204 -12.34 -15.98 -19.01
N GLY A 205 -12.07 -15.11 -18.03
CA GLY A 205 -12.65 -15.20 -16.69
C GLY A 205 -11.84 -16.08 -15.73
N VAL A 206 -12.35 -16.21 -14.52
CA VAL A 206 -11.88 -17.19 -13.52
C VAL A 206 -12.86 -18.37 -13.46
N PRO A 207 -12.43 -19.57 -13.03
CA PRO A 207 -13.36 -20.63 -12.67
C PRO A 207 -14.42 -20.07 -11.71
N ASP A 208 -15.69 -20.38 -11.95
CA ASP A 208 -16.89 -19.89 -11.22
C ASP A 208 -17.47 -18.52 -11.64
N GLU A 209 -16.84 -17.77 -12.57
CA GLU A 209 -17.52 -16.63 -13.22
C GLU A 209 -18.43 -17.11 -14.36
N LEU A 210 -19.75 -16.85 -14.25
CA LEU A 210 -20.76 -17.13 -15.28
C LEU A 210 -20.70 -16.15 -16.47
N LYS A 211 -19.52 -15.96 -17.07
CA LYS A 211 -19.36 -15.15 -18.28
C LYS A 211 -19.53 -16.04 -19.51
N ARG A 212 -20.54 -15.73 -20.33
CA ARG A 212 -20.82 -16.45 -21.59
C ARG A 212 -19.82 -16.14 -22.70
N TYR A 213 -19.15 -14.98 -22.64
CA TYR A 213 -18.21 -14.53 -23.65
C TYR A 213 -16.94 -13.97 -23.01
N PRO A 214 -15.75 -14.17 -23.65
CA PRO A 214 -14.51 -13.56 -23.19
C PRO A 214 -14.58 -12.03 -23.25
N GLU A 215 -13.89 -11.39 -22.32
CA GLU A 215 -13.71 -9.93 -22.29
C GLU A 215 -12.38 -9.56 -22.93
N ILE A 216 -12.29 -8.38 -23.55
CA ILE A 216 -10.99 -7.82 -23.94
C ILE A 216 -10.53 -6.90 -22.82
N ARG A 217 -9.38 -7.21 -22.21
CA ARG A 217 -8.71 -6.32 -21.27
C ARG A 217 -7.60 -5.56 -21.99
N SER A 218 -7.32 -4.35 -21.53
CA SER A 218 -6.21 -3.53 -22.00
C SER A 218 -5.24 -3.23 -20.86
N LEU A 219 -3.97 -3.09 -21.21
CA LEU A 219 -2.89 -2.68 -20.33
C LEU A 219 -1.94 -1.77 -21.10
N ARG A 220 -1.60 -0.61 -20.55
CA ARG A 220 -0.53 0.24 -21.11
C ARG A 220 0.81 -0.45 -20.87
N TYR A 221 1.45 -0.86 -21.95
CA TYR A 221 2.62 -1.73 -21.90
C TYR A 221 3.68 -1.23 -22.89
N PRO A 222 4.75 -0.58 -22.41
CA PRO A 222 5.80 -0.08 -23.29
C PRO A 222 6.66 -1.24 -23.81
N LYS A 223 6.66 -1.43 -25.13
CA LYS A 223 7.54 -2.39 -25.82
C LYS A 223 8.90 -1.78 -26.11
N PRO A 224 9.95 -2.60 -26.36
CA PRO A 224 11.25 -2.09 -26.78
C PRO A 224 11.12 -1.13 -27.97
N GLY A 225 11.72 0.05 -27.85
CA GLY A 225 11.67 1.11 -28.87
C GLY A 225 10.45 2.04 -28.79
N THR A 226 9.53 1.83 -27.85
CA THR A 226 8.38 2.73 -27.62
C THR A 226 8.60 3.66 -26.41
N PRO A 227 7.82 4.74 -26.25
CA PRO A 227 7.93 5.65 -25.11
C PRO A 227 7.69 4.95 -23.76
N ASN A 228 8.43 5.36 -22.74
CA ASN A 228 8.23 4.94 -21.35
C ASN A 228 7.28 5.91 -20.61
N PRO A 229 6.73 5.50 -19.45
CA PRO A 229 5.98 6.39 -18.56
C PRO A 229 6.76 7.66 -18.24
N LEU A 230 6.09 8.81 -18.31
CA LEU A 230 6.62 10.05 -17.79
C LEU A 230 6.45 10.05 -16.28
N VAL A 231 7.56 10.15 -15.55
CA VAL A 231 7.53 10.10 -14.07
C VAL A 231 7.98 11.42 -13.47
N SER A 232 7.20 11.90 -12.51
CA SER A 232 7.50 13.10 -11.73
C SER A 232 7.47 12.78 -10.23
N LEU A 233 8.36 13.41 -9.46
CA LEU A 233 8.36 13.30 -8.00
C LEU A 233 7.77 14.56 -7.39
N TRP A 234 7.00 14.38 -6.33
CA TRP A 234 6.31 15.45 -5.64
C TRP A 234 6.49 15.30 -4.14
N VAL A 235 6.61 16.42 -3.44
CA VAL A 235 6.54 16.47 -1.97
C VAL A 235 5.27 17.17 -1.56
N ALA A 236 4.48 16.53 -0.72
CA ALA A 236 3.33 17.12 -0.03
C ALA A 236 3.70 17.47 1.41
N ASP A 237 3.38 18.70 1.82
CA ASP A 237 3.40 19.12 3.23
C ASP A 237 2.06 18.78 3.89
N LEU A 238 2.12 17.89 4.88
CA LEU A 238 0.99 17.35 5.64
C LEU A 238 0.91 17.93 7.06
N ALA A 239 1.78 18.89 7.42
CA ALA A 239 1.79 19.50 8.74
C ALA A 239 0.48 20.27 9.03
N ASP A 240 -0.08 20.92 8.01
CA ASP A 240 -1.43 21.48 8.03
C ASP A 240 -2.32 20.75 7.00
N PRO A 241 -3.07 19.71 7.43
CA PRO A 241 -3.90 18.92 6.53
C PRO A 241 -4.97 19.73 5.81
N LYS A 242 -5.37 20.91 6.33
CA LYS A 242 -6.36 21.77 5.66
C LYS A 242 -5.76 22.54 4.49
N ASN A 243 -4.44 22.72 4.46
CA ASN A 243 -3.72 23.50 3.46
C ASN A 243 -2.53 22.72 2.91
N ILE A 244 -2.78 21.49 2.44
CA ILE A 244 -1.74 20.63 1.88
C ILE A 244 -1.16 21.29 0.62
N ARG A 245 0.15 21.53 0.65
CA ARG A 245 0.88 22.10 -0.48
C ARG A 245 1.75 21.03 -1.11
N THR A 246 1.65 20.89 -2.43
CA THR A 246 2.47 19.97 -3.20
C THR A 246 3.51 20.74 -4.02
N ARG A 247 4.72 20.18 -4.12
CA ARG A 247 5.83 20.75 -4.88
C ARG A 247 6.51 19.69 -5.72
N ASP A 248 6.67 19.98 -7.01
CA ASP A 248 7.47 19.18 -7.95
C ASP A 248 8.96 19.21 -7.55
N LEU A 249 9.54 18.03 -7.36
CA LEU A 249 10.96 17.85 -7.12
C LEU A 249 11.70 17.70 -8.45
N LYS A 250 12.49 18.71 -8.78
CA LYS A 250 13.43 18.63 -9.90
C LYS A 250 14.70 17.90 -9.50
N PRO A 251 15.20 16.97 -10.34
CA PRO A 251 16.46 16.30 -10.08
C PRO A 251 17.60 17.33 -10.02
N PRO A 252 18.61 17.13 -9.15
CA PRO A 252 19.80 17.97 -9.11
C PRO A 252 20.45 18.07 -10.49
N ALA A 253 21.07 19.22 -10.79
CA ALA A 253 21.65 19.52 -12.10
C ALA A 253 22.62 18.44 -12.61
N LEU A 254 23.35 17.78 -11.70
CA LEU A 254 24.27 16.68 -11.98
C LEU A 254 23.62 15.47 -12.67
N PHE A 255 22.33 15.22 -12.40
CA PHE A 255 21.64 14.07 -12.96
C PHE A 255 20.85 14.40 -14.23
N LYS A 256 20.73 15.68 -14.61
CA LYS A 256 19.80 16.19 -15.64
C LYS A 256 19.93 15.52 -17.02
N TYR A 257 21.05 14.85 -17.30
CA TYR A 257 21.39 14.29 -18.61
C TYR A 257 21.20 12.77 -18.77
N THR A 258 20.83 12.04 -17.72
CA THR A 258 20.61 10.58 -17.78
C THR A 258 19.12 10.26 -17.80
N LYS A 259 18.49 10.33 -18.99
CA LYS A 259 17.03 10.18 -19.19
C LYS A 259 16.39 8.88 -18.64
N LEU A 260 17.18 7.82 -18.42
CA LEU A 260 16.65 6.49 -18.00
C LEU A 260 17.20 6.00 -16.65
N ALA A 261 18.30 6.56 -16.14
CA ALA A 261 18.92 6.11 -14.89
C ALA A 261 18.47 6.90 -13.65
N GLN A 262 17.86 8.08 -13.85
CA GLN A 262 17.46 9.02 -12.80
C GLN A 262 16.50 8.42 -11.77
N PHE A 263 15.41 7.78 -12.21
CA PHE A 263 14.39 7.31 -11.28
C PHE A 263 14.74 5.98 -10.62
N CYS A 264 15.33 5.03 -11.38
CA CYS A 264 15.75 3.73 -10.85
C CYS A 264 16.75 3.86 -9.69
N GLN A 265 17.76 4.72 -9.79
CA GLN A 265 18.75 4.89 -8.73
C GLN A 265 18.15 5.61 -7.51
N PHE A 266 17.35 6.66 -7.72
CA PHE A 266 16.75 7.43 -6.63
C PHE A 266 15.68 6.63 -5.88
N ALA A 267 14.80 5.93 -6.61
CA ALA A 267 13.74 5.12 -6.02
C ALA A 267 14.27 3.85 -5.34
N ARG A 268 15.32 3.21 -5.87
CA ARG A 268 16.03 2.14 -5.15
C ARG A 268 16.71 2.66 -3.89
N CYS A 269 17.27 3.88 -3.91
CA CYS A 269 17.88 4.48 -2.73
C CYS A 269 16.84 4.84 -1.66
N LEU A 270 15.66 5.34 -2.05
CA LEU A 270 14.54 5.63 -1.14
C LEU A 270 13.94 4.35 -0.55
N SER A 271 13.74 3.31 -1.38
CA SER A 271 13.24 1.99 -0.95
C SER A 271 14.21 1.27 0.00
N THR A 272 15.53 1.50 -0.15
CA THR A 272 16.54 0.89 0.74
C THR A 272 16.82 1.68 2.01
N LYS A 273 16.65 3.01 2.01
CA LYS A 273 16.87 3.86 3.19
C LYS A 273 15.73 3.82 4.22
N THR A 274 14.48 3.62 3.82
CA THR A 274 13.38 3.42 4.78
C THR A 274 13.46 2.09 5.54
N SER A 275 14.30 1.15 5.08
CA SER A 275 14.62 -0.10 5.82
C SER A 275 15.90 0.00 6.65
N ARG A 276 16.75 1.02 6.44
CA ARG A 276 18.02 1.21 7.15
C ARG A 276 18.33 2.69 7.30
N ALA A 277 18.11 3.21 8.51
CA ALA A 277 18.63 4.46 9.06
C ALA A 277 18.07 5.76 8.45
N LEU A 278 17.29 6.48 9.26
CA LEU A 278 17.82 7.52 10.15
C LEU A 278 17.31 7.31 11.58
#